data_AF-A0A9D9VI83-F1
#
_entry.id   AF-A0A9D9VI83-F1
#
_cell.length_a   1.000
_cell.length_b   1.000
_cell.length_c   1.000
_cell.angle_alpha   90.00
_cell.angle_beta   90.00
_cell.angle_gamma   90.00
#
_symmetry.space_group_name_H-M   'P 1'
#
loop_
_entity.id
_entity.type
_entity.pdbx_description
1 polymer ?
#
loop_
_entity_poly.entity_id
_entity_poly.type
_entity_poly.pdbx_seq_one_letter_code
_entity_poly.pdbx_strand_id
1 'polypeptide(L)'
;MKHLKILCTCTMLLLSVVTFAQSRITGSVSDSQSEPIIGANITVKGSSIGTITDINGHFTLDTKSGNETLVVSFIGYKTKEVGTKGKSSFRIVLEEDSETLEEVIVVGYGTQSKRNVTGAISSVKSDALTRSSSTSTAGALTGKIQGVTTRAKDARPGKGIGLEVRNMGSPLYVIDGIPYGGQTGNDWVQTSNVSGNDVFNSLGIEDIESISILKDASAAIYGLRAANGVVLVTTKKGSKEDKVNVNVNGYYGWQNLTRFPELANAGQYVRGLVESEQNYGNDPSKLYTREELAKWQAGTDPGYKSYDYY
;
A
#
# COMPACT_ATOMS: atom_id res chain seq x y z
N MET A 1 -62.83 -7.44 45.84
CA MET A 1 -62.04 -6.48 45.03
C MET A 1 -60.87 -5.82 45.76
N LYS A 2 -60.95 -5.51 47.08
CA LYS A 2 -59.82 -4.88 47.81
C LYS A 2 -58.58 -5.79 47.94
N HIS A 3 -58.77 -7.08 48.21
CA HIS A 3 -57.66 -8.04 48.35
C HIS A 3 -56.93 -8.35 47.03
N LEU A 4 -57.64 -8.33 45.89
CA LEU A 4 -57.04 -8.53 44.56
C LEU A 4 -56.17 -7.33 44.15
N LYS A 5 -56.58 -6.11 44.49
CA LYS A 5 -55.78 -4.91 44.25
C LYS A 5 -54.49 -4.92 45.06
N ILE A 6 -54.55 -5.31 46.34
CA ILE A 6 -53.37 -5.43 47.22
C ILE A 6 -52.38 -6.47 46.69
N LEU A 7 -52.88 -7.64 46.25
CA LEU A 7 -52.06 -8.70 45.67
C LEU A 7 -51.32 -8.20 44.42
N CYS A 8 -52.02 -7.56 43.47
CA CYS A 8 -51.38 -6.99 42.27
C CYS A 8 -50.32 -5.92 42.59
N THR A 9 -50.55 -5.05 43.58
CA THR A 9 -49.52 -4.07 43.99
C THR A 9 -48.28 -4.74 44.59
N CYS A 10 -48.43 -5.80 45.39
CA CYS A 10 -47.28 -6.52 45.93
C CYS A 10 -46.49 -7.25 44.83
N THR A 11 -47.16 -7.86 43.85
CA THR A 11 -46.49 -8.53 42.73
C THR A 11 -45.74 -7.53 41.84
N MET A 12 -46.31 -6.34 41.62
CA MET A 12 -45.66 -5.28 40.85
C MET A 12 -44.45 -4.68 41.57
N LEU A 13 -44.48 -4.62 42.92
CA LEU A 13 -43.33 -4.21 43.72
C LEU A 13 -42.19 -5.26 43.66
N LEU A 14 -42.52 -6.54 43.73
CA LEU A 14 -41.54 -7.64 43.65
C LEU A 14 -40.85 -7.75 42.28
N LEU A 15 -41.55 -7.41 41.18
CA LEU A 15 -40.93 -7.36 39.84
C LEU A 15 -39.91 -6.23 39.70
N SER A 16 -40.08 -5.12 40.43
CA SER A 16 -39.16 -3.98 40.36
C SER A 16 -37.80 -4.27 41.01
N VAL A 17 -37.75 -5.16 42.01
CA VAL A 17 -36.50 -5.53 42.71
C VAL A 17 -35.56 -6.36 41.81
N VAL A 18 -36.10 -7.12 40.86
CA VAL A 18 -35.31 -7.98 39.96
C VAL A 18 -34.62 -7.18 38.84
N THR A 19 -35.05 -5.94 38.58
CA THR A 19 -34.50 -5.11 37.49
C THR A 19 -33.31 -4.23 37.91
N PHE A 20 -32.94 -4.21 39.19
CA PHE A 20 -31.83 -3.41 39.74
C PHE A 20 -30.60 -4.22 40.19
N ALA A 21 -30.49 -5.50 39.82
CA ALA A 21 -29.32 -6.31 40.15
C ALA A 21 -28.13 -6.02 39.20
N GLN A 22 -27.51 -4.85 39.33
CA GLN A 22 -26.21 -4.58 38.71
C GLN A 22 -25.10 -5.01 39.67
N SER A 23 -24.16 -5.82 39.19
CA SER A 23 -23.00 -6.24 39.96
C SER A 23 -21.85 -5.29 39.69
N ARG A 24 -21.42 -4.53 40.70
CA ARG A 24 -20.27 -3.64 40.58
C ARG A 24 -18.97 -4.42 40.65
N ILE A 25 -18.12 -4.25 39.65
CA ILE A 25 -16.77 -4.80 39.57
C ILE A 25 -15.78 -3.65 39.65
N THR A 26 -14.78 -3.80 40.49
CA THR A 26 -13.68 -2.86 40.68
C THR A 26 -12.35 -3.55 40.45
N GLY A 27 -11.32 -2.80 40.11
CA GLY A 27 -9.98 -3.38 40.00
C GLY A 27 -8.93 -2.40 39.56
N SER A 28 -7.71 -2.89 39.41
CA SER A 28 -6.59 -2.16 38.83
C SER A 28 -5.93 -2.94 37.71
N VAL A 29 -5.40 -2.20 36.73
CA VAL A 29 -4.60 -2.71 35.62
C VAL A 29 -3.19 -2.16 35.73
N SER A 30 -2.19 -3.04 35.74
CA SER A 30 -0.77 -2.68 35.75
C SER A 30 0.00 -3.50 34.73
N ASP A 31 1.21 -3.07 34.39
CA ASP A 31 2.15 -3.86 33.59
C ASP A 31 2.93 -4.87 34.47
N SER A 32 3.86 -5.61 33.85
CA SER A 32 4.83 -6.48 34.54
C SER A 32 5.82 -5.70 35.42
N GLN A 33 6.02 -4.42 35.09
CA GLN A 33 6.68 -3.33 35.81
C GLN A 33 6.10 -3.04 37.21
N SER A 34 4.82 -3.40 37.41
CA SER A 34 3.93 -2.84 38.44
C SER A 34 3.60 -1.35 38.26
N GLU A 35 3.82 -0.79 37.08
CA GLU A 35 3.36 0.53 36.69
C GLU A 35 1.86 0.49 36.30
N PRO A 36 1.05 1.47 36.76
CA PRO A 36 -0.36 1.53 36.42
C PRO A 36 -0.57 1.86 34.94
N ILE A 37 -1.45 1.12 34.27
CA ILE A 37 -1.78 1.36 32.87
C ILE A 37 -2.98 2.30 32.80
N ILE A 38 -2.75 3.52 32.30
CA ILE A 38 -3.74 4.58 32.17
C ILE A 38 -4.47 4.45 30.83
N GLY A 39 -5.81 4.45 30.84
CA GLY A 39 -6.62 4.37 29.62
C GLY A 39 -6.72 2.97 28.98
N ALA A 40 -6.43 1.90 29.73
CA ALA A 40 -6.75 0.53 29.30
C ALA A 40 -8.27 0.37 29.12
N ASN A 41 -8.69 -0.29 28.05
CA ASN A 41 -10.09 -0.55 27.76
C ASN A 41 -10.51 -1.87 28.42
N ILE A 42 -11.60 -1.87 29.19
CA ILE A 42 -12.16 -3.02 29.87
C ILE A 42 -13.59 -3.19 29.40
N THR A 43 -13.87 -4.29 28.71
CA THR A 43 -15.20 -4.58 28.14
C THR A 43 -15.70 -5.95 28.58
N VAL A 44 -17.02 -6.11 28.70
CA VAL A 44 -17.63 -7.43 28.91
C VAL A 44 -17.69 -8.16 27.56
N LYS A 45 -17.17 -9.38 27.50
CA LYS A 45 -17.12 -10.18 26.27
C LYS A 45 -18.52 -10.35 25.65
N GLY A 46 -18.71 -9.86 24.43
CA GLY A 46 -19.98 -9.93 23.69
C GLY A 46 -21.02 -8.87 24.07
N SER A 47 -20.63 -7.85 24.84
CA SER A 47 -21.48 -6.74 25.27
C SER A 47 -20.86 -5.39 24.89
N SER A 48 -21.69 -4.34 24.85
CA SER A 48 -21.25 -2.95 24.71
C SER A 48 -20.91 -2.29 26.06
N ILE A 49 -21.04 -3.03 27.17
CA ILE A 49 -20.73 -2.56 28.51
C ILE A 49 -19.21 -2.60 28.71
N GLY A 50 -18.62 -1.44 28.96
CA GLY A 50 -17.19 -1.29 29.20
C GLY A 50 -16.85 0.01 29.92
N THR A 51 -15.59 0.12 30.34
CA THR A 51 -15.02 1.26 31.06
C THR A 51 -13.54 1.40 30.70
N ILE A 52 -12.92 2.50 31.12
CA ILE A 52 -11.48 2.74 30.95
C ILE A 52 -10.80 2.91 32.30
N THR A 53 -9.51 2.60 32.39
CA THR A 53 -8.74 2.89 33.61
C THR A 53 -8.44 4.37 33.79
N ASP A 54 -8.41 4.81 35.05
CA ASP A 54 -8.02 6.15 35.46
C ASP A 54 -6.49 6.35 35.48
N ILE A 55 -6.03 7.51 35.96
CA ILE A 55 -4.61 7.88 36.07
C ILE A 55 -3.79 6.97 37.00
N ASN A 56 -4.46 6.25 37.89
CA ASN A 56 -3.85 5.32 38.83
C ASN A 56 -4.06 3.85 38.38
N GLY A 57 -4.57 3.63 37.16
CA GLY A 57 -4.85 2.31 36.62
C GLY A 57 -6.10 1.65 37.20
N HIS A 58 -6.93 2.36 37.97
CA HIS A 58 -8.16 1.79 38.55
C HIS A 58 -9.33 1.85 37.58
N PHE A 59 -10.21 0.86 37.67
CA PHE A 59 -11.47 0.84 36.91
C PHE A 59 -12.64 0.45 37.81
N THR A 60 -13.83 0.95 37.44
CA THR A 60 -15.11 0.52 37.99
C THR A 60 -16.06 0.24 36.83
N LEU A 61 -16.70 -0.92 36.85
CA LEU A 61 -17.60 -1.40 35.81
C LEU A 61 -18.85 -2.01 36.46
N ASP A 62 -20.02 -1.51 36.10
CA ASP A 62 -21.30 -2.08 36.54
C ASP A 62 -21.77 -3.11 35.49
N THR A 63 -21.83 -4.38 35.87
CA THR A 63 -22.21 -5.49 34.98
C THR A 63 -23.62 -6.01 35.25
N LYS A 64 -24.21 -6.71 34.28
CA LYS A 64 -25.56 -7.31 34.42
C LYS A 64 -25.53 -8.60 35.24
N SER A 65 -24.40 -9.29 35.25
CA SER A 65 -24.17 -10.52 36.01
C SER A 65 -22.79 -10.50 36.66
N GLY A 66 -22.67 -11.10 37.85
CA GLY A 66 -21.37 -11.27 38.54
C GLY A 66 -20.48 -12.35 37.92
N ASN A 67 -20.94 -13.06 36.88
CA ASN A 67 -20.23 -14.17 36.23
C ASN A 67 -20.05 -13.93 34.73
N GLU A 68 -19.25 -12.92 34.40
CA GLU A 68 -18.96 -12.49 33.03
C GLU A 68 -17.45 -12.62 32.75
N THR A 69 -17.05 -12.52 31.48
CA THR A 69 -15.64 -12.47 31.10
C THR A 69 -15.28 -11.04 30.70
N LEU A 70 -14.31 -10.46 31.40
CA LEU A 70 -13.75 -9.16 31.07
C LEU A 70 -12.67 -9.34 30.01
N VAL A 71 -12.70 -8.50 28.98
CA VAL A 71 -11.67 -8.36 27.96
C VAL A 71 -10.96 -7.05 28.22
N VAL A 72 -9.68 -7.14 28.59
CA VAL A 72 -8.83 -5.97 28.84
C VAL A 72 -7.85 -5.82 27.69
N SER A 73 -7.84 -4.65 27.05
CA SER A 73 -6.94 -4.33 25.95
C SER A 73 -6.35 -2.93 26.09
N PHE A 74 -5.09 -2.80 25.70
CA PHE A 74 -4.39 -1.53 25.62
C PHE A 74 -3.36 -1.59 24.49
N ILE A 75 -3.09 -0.45 23.85
CA ILE A 75 -2.16 -0.40 22.71
C ILE A 75 -0.76 -0.79 23.21
N GLY A 76 -0.13 -1.76 22.55
CA GLY A 76 1.19 -2.28 22.92
C GLY A 76 1.18 -3.41 23.96
N TYR A 77 0.00 -3.93 24.34
CA TYR A 77 -0.13 -5.03 25.31
C TYR A 77 -1.03 -6.14 24.79
N LYS A 78 -0.76 -7.38 25.22
CA LYS A 78 -1.56 -8.55 24.85
C LYS A 78 -2.96 -8.43 25.46
N THR A 79 -3.99 -8.65 24.63
CA THR A 79 -5.37 -8.66 25.11
C THR A 79 -5.58 -9.82 26.07
N LYS A 80 -6.10 -9.53 27.27
CA LYS A 80 -6.27 -10.51 28.34
C LYS A 80 -7.74 -10.71 28.68
N GLU A 81 -8.17 -11.97 28.68
CA GLU A 81 -9.51 -12.35 29.12
C GLU A 81 -9.49 -12.82 30.59
N VAL A 82 -10.35 -12.23 31.42
CA VAL A 82 -10.46 -12.54 32.85
C VAL A 82 -11.90 -12.87 33.20
N GLY A 83 -12.17 -14.14 33.54
CA GLY A 83 -13.48 -14.57 34.02
C GLY A 83 -13.73 -14.10 35.46
N THR A 84 -14.86 -13.43 35.71
CA THR A 84 -15.13 -12.80 37.01
C THR A 84 -15.50 -13.82 38.08
N LYS A 85 -16.17 -14.93 37.72
CA LYS A 85 -16.52 -16.05 38.62
C LYS A 85 -17.11 -15.61 39.98
N GLY A 86 -17.89 -14.53 40.00
CA GLY A 86 -18.50 -13.98 41.22
C GLY A 86 -17.59 -13.11 42.10
N LYS A 87 -16.36 -12.81 41.68
CA LYS A 87 -15.48 -11.84 42.36
C LYS A 87 -15.79 -10.41 41.91
N SER A 88 -15.70 -9.46 42.82
CA SER A 88 -15.98 -8.03 42.59
C SER A 88 -14.72 -7.14 42.58
N SER A 89 -13.54 -7.71 42.87
CA SER A 89 -12.26 -7.01 42.91
C SER A 89 -11.18 -7.80 42.16
N PHE A 90 -10.45 -7.13 41.26
CA PHE A 90 -9.41 -7.74 40.43
C PHE A 90 -8.13 -6.91 40.40
N ARG A 91 -6.99 -7.59 40.33
CA ARG A 91 -5.72 -7.02 39.90
C ARG A 91 -5.31 -7.70 38.60
N ILE A 92 -5.24 -6.94 37.53
CA ILE A 92 -4.99 -7.45 36.18
C ILE A 92 -3.61 -6.95 35.75
N VAL A 93 -2.69 -7.90 35.56
CA VAL A 93 -1.37 -7.59 34.98
C VAL A 93 -1.45 -7.85 33.48
N LEU A 94 -1.20 -6.81 32.68
CA LEU A 94 -1.01 -6.95 31.23
C LEU A 94 0.45 -7.19 30.92
N GLU A 95 0.69 -8.08 29.96
CA GLU A 95 2.01 -8.33 29.43
C GLU A 95 2.19 -7.50 28.18
N GLU A 96 3.34 -6.85 28.05
CA GLU A 96 3.69 -6.13 26.83
C GLU A 96 3.59 -7.08 25.63
N ASP A 97 2.99 -6.57 24.56
CA ASP A 97 2.96 -7.27 23.30
C ASP A 97 4.27 -7.01 22.57
N SER A 98 5.31 -7.74 22.96
CA SER A 98 6.61 -7.71 22.29
C SER A 98 6.53 -8.25 20.84
N GLU A 99 5.37 -8.75 20.41
CA GLU A 99 5.03 -8.97 19.00
C GLU A 99 4.62 -7.67 18.29
N THR A 100 5.15 -6.52 18.72
CA THR A 100 5.31 -5.36 17.83
C THR A 100 6.12 -5.78 16.60
N LEU A 101 5.40 -6.32 15.61
CA LEU A 101 5.78 -6.62 14.23
C LEU A 101 7.30 -6.73 14.05
N GLU A 102 7.87 -7.89 14.37
CA GLU A 102 9.13 -8.27 13.73
C GLU A 102 8.85 -8.24 12.24
N GLU A 103 9.31 -7.19 11.57
CA GLU A 103 9.15 -7.08 10.13
C GLU A 103 10.03 -8.17 9.53
N VAL A 104 9.39 -9.28 9.21
CA VAL A 104 10.05 -10.40 8.57
C VAL A 104 10.32 -9.98 7.13
N ILE A 105 11.60 -9.88 6.79
CA ILE A 105 12.04 -9.75 5.41
C ILE A 105 12.50 -11.11 4.93
N VAL A 106 12.02 -11.48 3.74
CA VAL A 106 12.53 -12.67 3.08
C VAL A 106 13.90 -12.31 2.52
N VAL A 107 14.91 -13.13 2.81
CA VAL A 107 16.26 -12.98 2.29
C VAL A 107 16.65 -14.32 1.71
N GLY A 108 16.73 -14.45 0.38
CA GLY A 108 17.11 -15.73 -0.21
C GLY A 108 16.02 -16.79 -0.02
N TYR A 109 16.32 -17.73 0.88
CA TYR A 109 15.53 -18.93 1.18
C TYR A 109 14.98 -18.96 2.61
N GLY A 110 15.09 -17.87 3.38
CA GLY A 110 14.64 -17.79 4.77
C GLY A 110 14.05 -16.45 5.14
N THR A 111 13.43 -16.41 6.31
CA THR A 111 12.83 -15.23 6.94
C THR A 111 13.78 -14.69 8.00
N GLN A 112 14.17 -13.41 7.94
CA GLN A 112 14.95 -12.76 8.99
C GLN A 112 14.26 -11.48 9.45
N SER A 113 14.35 -11.20 10.75
CA SER A 113 13.88 -9.94 11.30
C SER A 113 14.70 -8.79 10.71
N LYS A 114 14.01 -7.75 10.21
CA LYS A 114 14.62 -6.55 9.61
C LYS A 114 15.67 -5.88 10.51
N ARG A 115 15.57 -6.05 11.83
CA ARG A 115 16.55 -5.54 12.80
C ARG A 115 17.91 -6.26 12.71
N ASN A 116 17.90 -7.54 12.33
CA ASN A 116 19.08 -8.41 12.36
C ASN A 116 19.83 -8.47 11.02
N VAL A 117 19.30 -7.83 9.98
CA VAL A 117 19.93 -7.79 8.67
C VAL A 117 20.88 -6.60 8.61
N THR A 118 22.18 -6.90 8.55
CA THR A 118 23.26 -5.93 8.42
C THR A 118 23.47 -5.41 6.99
N GLY A 119 22.76 -5.97 6.00
CA GLY A 119 22.86 -5.60 4.59
C GLY A 119 21.96 -4.42 4.18
N ALA A 120 22.31 -3.75 3.08
CA ALA A 120 21.50 -2.70 2.47
C ALA A 120 20.23 -3.27 1.79
N ILE A 121 19.27 -3.67 2.61
CA ILE A 121 17.95 -4.17 2.19
C ILE A 121 16.90 -3.09 2.43
N SER A 122 16.00 -2.91 1.48
CA SER A 122 14.84 -2.03 1.64
C SER A 122 13.56 -2.79 1.31
N SER A 123 12.59 -2.76 2.24
CA SER A 123 11.31 -3.43 2.10
C SER A 123 10.18 -2.42 1.89
N VAL A 124 9.19 -2.81 1.08
CA VAL A 124 7.89 -2.13 0.95
C VAL A 124 6.79 -3.17 1.11
N LYS A 125 5.82 -2.87 1.97
CA LYS A 125 4.65 -3.72 2.23
C LYS A 125 3.48 -3.39 1.29
N SER A 126 2.55 -4.33 1.14
CA SER A 126 1.34 -4.22 0.33
C SER A 126 0.58 -2.89 0.52
N ASP A 127 0.38 -2.43 1.77
CA ASP A 127 -0.36 -1.20 2.09
C ASP A 127 0.22 0.07 1.45
N ALA A 128 1.55 0.09 1.27
CA ALA A 128 2.21 1.20 0.63
C ALA A 128 2.10 1.12 -0.91
N LEU A 129 1.98 -0.08 -1.47
CA LEU A 129 1.85 -0.31 -2.91
C LEU A 129 0.41 -0.03 -3.39
N THR A 130 -0.60 -0.49 -2.66
CA THR A 130 -2.03 -0.32 -3.01
C THR A 130 -2.50 1.14 -2.98
N ARG A 131 -1.79 2.03 -2.27
CA ARG A 131 -2.02 3.47 -2.30
C ARG A 131 -1.50 4.16 -3.56
N SER A 132 -0.75 3.47 -4.42
CA SER A 132 -0.25 4.04 -5.67
C SER A 132 -1.33 4.01 -6.76
N SER A 133 -1.39 5.05 -7.58
CA SER A 133 -2.22 5.10 -8.80
C SER A 133 -1.54 4.45 -10.01
N SER A 134 -0.37 3.84 -9.82
CA SER A 134 0.36 3.18 -10.90
C SER A 134 -0.34 1.89 -11.32
N THR A 135 -0.46 1.68 -12.62
CA THR A 135 -0.96 0.43 -13.23
C THR A 135 0.09 -0.68 -13.29
N SER A 136 1.34 -0.38 -12.91
CA SER A 136 2.45 -1.35 -12.88
C SER A 136 3.11 -1.40 -11.51
N THR A 137 3.60 -2.59 -11.15
CA THR A 137 4.29 -2.84 -9.88
C THR A 137 5.57 -2.02 -9.73
N ALA A 138 6.37 -1.87 -10.80
CA ALA A 138 7.56 -1.03 -10.76
C ALA A 138 7.21 0.44 -10.51
N GLY A 139 6.18 0.98 -11.18
CA GLY A 139 5.73 2.35 -10.94
C GLY A 139 5.14 2.56 -9.54
N ALA A 140 4.58 1.51 -8.92
CA ALA A 140 4.12 1.58 -7.54
C ALA A 140 5.26 1.73 -6.53
N LEU A 141 6.48 1.32 -6.87
CA LEU A 141 7.67 1.46 -6.02
C LEU A 141 8.36 2.82 -6.16
N THR A 142 8.04 3.60 -7.19
CA THR A 142 8.68 4.89 -7.46
C THR A 142 8.59 5.81 -6.23
N GLY A 143 9.74 6.27 -5.76
CA GLY A 143 9.82 7.17 -4.60
C GLY A 143 9.55 6.53 -3.24
N LYS A 144 9.18 5.24 -3.18
CA LYS A 144 8.95 4.53 -1.91
C LYS A 144 10.22 3.86 -1.37
N ILE A 145 11.21 3.60 -2.24
CA ILE A 145 12.49 3.01 -1.88
C ILE A 145 13.64 3.91 -2.34
N GLN A 146 14.57 4.19 -1.42
CA GLN A 146 15.76 4.96 -1.73
C GLN A 146 16.72 4.19 -2.66
N GLY A 147 17.30 4.86 -3.65
CA GLY A 147 18.25 4.26 -4.58
C GLY A 147 17.60 3.29 -5.58
N VAL A 148 16.28 3.36 -5.75
CA VAL A 148 15.56 2.67 -6.81
C VAL A 148 15.04 3.73 -7.78
N THR A 149 15.38 3.55 -9.05
CA THR A 149 14.98 4.43 -10.13
C THR A 149 14.10 3.66 -11.09
N THR A 150 12.95 4.24 -11.40
CA THR A 150 12.02 3.69 -12.38
C THR A 150 12.02 4.58 -13.61
N ARG A 151 12.06 3.97 -14.80
CA ARG A 151 12.08 4.67 -16.07
C ARG A 151 11.06 4.01 -17.00
N ALA A 152 10.01 4.76 -17.34
CA ALA A 152 9.11 4.39 -18.41
C ALA A 152 9.75 4.89 -19.71
N LYS A 153 10.28 3.97 -20.53
CA LYS A 153 10.77 4.30 -21.88
C LYS A 153 9.61 4.52 -22.87
N ASP A 154 8.43 4.08 -22.47
CA ASP A 154 7.24 3.95 -23.30
C ASP A 154 6.00 3.99 -22.38
N ALA A 155 4.88 4.51 -22.89
CA ALA A 155 3.60 4.62 -22.21
C ALA A 155 2.51 3.72 -22.84
N ARG A 156 2.89 2.78 -23.73
CA ARG A 156 1.96 1.79 -24.28
C ARG A 156 1.31 0.97 -23.17
N PRO A 157 -0.02 0.78 -23.19
CA PRO A 157 -0.70 -0.15 -22.30
C PRO A 157 -0.05 -1.54 -22.35
N GLY A 158 0.16 -2.15 -21.18
CA GLY A 158 0.78 -3.48 -21.07
C GLY A 158 2.31 -3.50 -21.15
N LYS A 159 2.99 -2.38 -21.45
CA LYS A 159 4.46 -2.30 -21.31
C LYS A 159 4.83 -1.93 -19.88
N GLY A 160 5.70 -2.76 -19.30
CA GLY A 160 6.23 -2.55 -17.96
C GLY A 160 7.17 -1.33 -17.86
N ILE A 161 7.26 -0.78 -16.66
CA ILE A 161 8.24 0.25 -16.33
C ILE A 161 9.56 -0.43 -15.95
N GLY A 162 10.67 0.05 -16.53
CA GLY A 162 12.00 -0.42 -16.16
C GLY A 162 12.35 -0.01 -14.73
N LEU A 163 12.84 -0.93 -13.91
CA LEU A 163 13.34 -0.68 -12.57
C LEU A 163 14.85 -0.92 -12.54
N GLU A 164 15.57 0.02 -11.94
CA GLU A 164 17.02 -0.03 -11.74
C GLU A 164 17.35 0.21 -10.27
N VAL A 165 18.32 -0.53 -9.76
CA VAL A 165 18.85 -0.33 -8.41
C VAL A 165 20.16 0.43 -8.57
N ARG A 166 20.24 1.64 -7.99
CA ARG A 166 21.39 2.56 -8.06
C ARG A 166 21.89 2.85 -9.48
N ASN A 167 20.99 2.84 -10.47
CA ASN A 167 21.32 2.99 -11.90
C ASN A 167 22.38 1.99 -12.41
N MET A 168 22.48 0.81 -11.79
CA MET A 168 23.42 -0.24 -12.20
C MET A 168 22.86 -1.15 -13.32
N GLY A 169 21.73 -0.78 -13.92
CA GLY A 169 21.02 -1.57 -14.93
C GLY A 169 19.93 -2.47 -14.34
N SER A 170 19.52 -3.49 -15.10
CA SER A 170 18.39 -4.34 -14.72
C SER A 170 18.76 -5.30 -13.59
N PRO A 171 18.03 -5.29 -12.46
CA PRO A 171 18.24 -6.22 -11.35
C PRO A 171 17.71 -7.62 -11.70
N LEU A 172 18.08 -8.59 -10.88
CA LEU A 172 17.45 -9.90 -10.89
C LEU A 172 16.11 -9.83 -10.16
N TYR A 173 15.04 -10.33 -10.77
CA TYR A 173 13.74 -10.45 -10.11
C TYR A 173 13.61 -11.86 -9.53
N VAL A 174 13.14 -11.99 -8.29
CA VAL A 174 12.88 -13.28 -7.65
C VAL A 174 11.47 -13.23 -7.11
N ILE A 175 10.57 -14.05 -7.65
CA ILE A 175 9.16 -14.08 -7.23
C ILE A 175 8.93 -15.42 -6.55
N ASP A 176 8.58 -15.39 -5.26
CA ASP A 176 8.37 -16.59 -4.43
C ASP A 176 9.52 -17.61 -4.50
N GLY A 177 10.76 -17.10 -4.59
CA GLY A 177 11.97 -17.92 -4.65
C GLY A 177 12.38 -18.36 -6.06
N ILE A 178 11.58 -18.08 -7.09
CA ILE A 178 11.91 -18.39 -8.49
C ILE A 178 12.62 -17.18 -9.12
N PRO A 179 13.88 -17.32 -9.56
CA PRO A 179 14.62 -16.22 -10.18
C PRO A 179 14.22 -16.04 -11.65
N TYR A 180 13.73 -14.85 -11.98
CA TYR A 180 13.49 -14.35 -13.33
C TYR A 180 14.61 -13.41 -13.72
N GLY A 181 15.55 -13.91 -14.51
CA GLY A 181 16.63 -13.12 -15.10
C GLY A 181 16.38 -12.86 -16.59
N GLY A 182 16.74 -11.67 -17.07
CA GLY A 182 16.82 -11.42 -18.51
C GLY A 182 16.31 -10.04 -18.94
N GLN A 183 17.14 -9.34 -19.70
CA GLN A 183 16.70 -8.29 -20.62
C GLN A 183 16.34 -8.97 -21.93
N THR A 184 15.06 -9.17 -22.18
CA THR A 184 14.61 -9.56 -23.51
C THR A 184 13.27 -8.90 -23.74
N GLY A 185 13.28 -7.86 -24.57
CA GLY A 185 12.11 -7.02 -24.80
C GLY A 185 11.11 -7.75 -25.69
N ASN A 186 9.82 -7.59 -25.39
CA ASN A 186 8.76 -7.95 -26.34
C ASN A 186 8.87 -7.01 -27.55
N ASP A 187 9.45 -7.50 -28.64
CA ASP A 187 9.26 -6.95 -29.98
C ASP A 187 8.21 -7.81 -30.70
N TRP A 188 7.29 -7.15 -31.41
CA TRP A 188 6.07 -7.72 -32.00
C TRP A 188 6.34 -8.83 -33.05
N VAL A 189 7.60 -9.01 -33.46
CA VAL A 189 8.02 -9.89 -34.56
C VAL A 189 8.89 -11.07 -34.11
N GLN A 190 9.22 -11.21 -32.81
CA GLN A 190 10.12 -12.28 -32.36
C GLN A 190 9.70 -12.96 -31.06
N THR A 191 9.57 -14.29 -31.14
CA THR A 191 9.33 -15.23 -30.05
C THR A 191 10.39 -15.11 -28.94
N SER A 192 9.93 -14.53 -27.83
CA SER A 192 10.00 -15.05 -26.46
C SER A 192 11.37 -15.28 -25.81
N ASN A 193 11.80 -14.30 -25.02
CA ASN A 193 12.08 -14.58 -23.61
C ASN A 193 11.31 -13.56 -22.77
N VAL A 194 10.49 -14.05 -21.84
CA VAL A 194 9.75 -13.21 -20.90
C VAL A 194 10.78 -12.51 -20.01
N SER A 195 10.95 -11.19 -20.15
CA SER A 195 11.86 -10.44 -19.28
C SER A 195 11.38 -10.52 -17.84
N GLY A 196 12.30 -10.64 -16.88
CA GLY A 196 11.96 -10.55 -15.46
C GLY A 196 11.24 -9.24 -15.11
N ASN A 197 11.49 -8.16 -15.88
CA ASN A 197 10.77 -6.90 -15.73
C ASN A 197 9.31 -7.00 -16.20
N ASP A 198 9.02 -7.78 -17.24
CA ASP A 198 7.65 -7.98 -17.74
C ASP A 198 6.87 -8.86 -16.75
N VAL A 199 7.46 -9.96 -16.26
CA VAL A 199 6.83 -10.79 -15.22
C VAL A 199 6.51 -9.94 -13.99
N PHE A 200 7.50 -9.17 -13.53
CA PHE A 200 7.33 -8.32 -12.36
C PHE A 200 6.23 -7.26 -12.53
N ASN A 201 6.14 -6.64 -13.69
CA ASN A 201 5.10 -5.66 -13.98
C ASN A 201 3.74 -6.27 -14.30
N SER A 202 3.68 -7.57 -14.63
CA SER A 202 2.43 -8.32 -14.83
C SER A 202 1.79 -8.81 -13.52
N LEU A 203 2.54 -8.81 -12.41
CA LEU A 203 1.99 -9.13 -11.09
C LEU A 203 1.01 -8.03 -10.66
N GLY A 204 -0.17 -8.44 -10.20
CA GLY A 204 -1.11 -7.54 -9.52
C GLY A 204 -0.51 -7.01 -8.22
N ILE A 205 -0.67 -5.71 -7.96
CA ILE A 205 -0.18 -5.07 -6.72
C ILE A 205 -0.91 -5.65 -5.51
N GLU A 206 -2.17 -6.00 -5.69
CA GLU A 206 -3.06 -6.66 -4.75
C GLU A 206 -2.60 -8.04 -4.32
N ASP A 207 -1.86 -8.76 -5.17
CA ASP A 207 -1.35 -10.11 -4.90
C ASP A 207 0.00 -10.08 -4.19
N ILE A 208 0.63 -8.92 -4.11
CA ILE A 208 1.94 -8.74 -3.49
C ILE A 208 1.77 -8.46 -1.99
N GLU A 209 2.42 -9.29 -1.18
CA GLU A 209 2.52 -9.10 0.26
C GLU A 209 3.64 -8.11 0.60
N SER A 210 4.83 -8.34 0.05
CA SER A 210 5.97 -7.47 0.23
C SER A 210 6.95 -7.53 -0.94
N ILE A 211 7.67 -6.44 -1.14
CA ILE A 211 8.80 -6.34 -2.07
C ILE A 211 10.04 -5.95 -1.26
N SER A 212 11.08 -6.77 -1.34
CA SER A 212 12.37 -6.54 -0.71
C SER A 212 13.45 -6.35 -1.77
N ILE A 213 14.20 -5.26 -1.68
CA ILE A 213 15.26 -4.93 -2.63
C ILE A 213 16.61 -5.06 -1.94
N LEU A 214 17.46 -5.92 -2.49
CA LEU A 214 18.81 -6.20 -2.03
C LEU A 214 19.79 -5.45 -2.96
N LYS A 215 20.56 -4.51 -2.42
CA LYS A 215 21.32 -3.54 -3.25
C LYS A 215 22.79 -3.88 -3.43
N ASP A 216 23.44 -4.43 -2.40
CA ASP A 216 24.89 -4.62 -2.33
C ASP A 216 25.22 -6.08 -1.97
N ALA A 217 26.10 -6.31 -0.97
CA ALA A 217 26.51 -7.63 -0.50
C ALA A 217 25.35 -8.55 -0.09
N SER A 218 24.20 -7.98 0.29
CA SER A 218 22.98 -8.75 0.56
C SER A 218 22.48 -9.53 -0.67
N ALA A 219 22.75 -9.02 -1.87
CA ALA A 219 22.33 -9.65 -3.12
C ALA A 219 23.23 -10.83 -3.53
N ALA A 220 24.42 -10.97 -2.92
CA ALA A 220 25.43 -11.98 -3.27
C ALA A 220 24.93 -13.43 -3.12
N ILE A 221 23.89 -13.66 -2.33
CA ILE A 221 23.24 -14.98 -2.18
C ILE A 221 22.72 -15.51 -3.52
N TYR A 222 22.35 -14.62 -4.44
CA TYR A 222 21.86 -14.97 -5.78
C TYR A 222 22.97 -14.98 -6.86
N GLY A 223 24.24 -14.90 -6.45
CA GLY A 223 25.41 -15.05 -7.32
C GLY A 223 25.64 -13.90 -8.29
N LEU A 224 26.39 -14.16 -9.38
CA LEU A 224 26.81 -13.15 -10.36
C LEU A 224 25.63 -12.41 -11.03
N ARG A 225 24.45 -13.05 -11.12
CA ARG A 225 23.24 -12.45 -11.70
C ARG A 225 22.66 -11.31 -10.85
N ALA A 226 23.12 -11.19 -9.61
CA ALA A 226 22.71 -10.17 -8.65
C ALA A 226 23.64 -8.95 -8.61
N ALA A 227 24.59 -8.83 -9.54
CA ALA A 227 25.54 -7.72 -9.59
C ALA A 227 24.86 -6.33 -9.66
N ASN A 228 23.65 -6.28 -10.26
CA ASN A 228 22.84 -5.06 -10.40
C ASN A 228 21.75 -4.96 -9.32
N GLY A 229 21.82 -5.77 -8.26
CA GLY A 229 20.81 -5.89 -7.22
C GLY A 229 19.75 -6.97 -7.50
N VAL A 230 18.95 -7.25 -6.47
CA VAL A 230 17.86 -8.24 -6.51
C VAL A 230 16.56 -7.61 -6.01
N VAL A 231 15.48 -7.80 -6.76
CA VAL A 231 14.11 -7.47 -6.37
C VAL A 231 13.41 -8.77 -6.01
N LEU A 232 13.23 -8.99 -4.71
CA LEU A 232 12.52 -10.13 -4.16
C LEU A 232 11.06 -9.76 -3.93
N VAL A 233 10.15 -10.55 -4.49
CA VAL A 233 8.71 -10.41 -4.35
C VAL A 233 8.18 -11.60 -3.59
N THR A 234 7.37 -11.32 -2.58
CA THR A 234 6.60 -12.31 -1.84
C THR A 234 5.13 -12.06 -2.11
N THR A 235 4.45 -13.07 -2.65
CA THR A 235 3.00 -13.00 -2.91
C THR A 235 2.21 -13.39 -1.66
N LYS A 236 0.98 -12.90 -1.57
CA LYS A 236 0.05 -13.23 -0.49
C LYS A 236 -0.31 -14.71 -0.57
N LYS A 237 -0.16 -15.41 0.57
CA LYS A 237 -0.53 -16.82 0.71
C LYS A 237 -1.63 -16.93 1.76
N GLY A 238 -2.63 -17.79 1.51
CA GLY A 238 -3.66 -18.07 2.50
C GLY A 238 -3.11 -18.94 3.62
N SER A 239 -3.37 -18.58 4.88
CA SER A 239 -3.10 -19.42 6.04
C SER A 239 -4.33 -20.26 6.41
N LYS A 240 -4.11 -21.42 7.05
CA LYS A 240 -5.22 -22.27 7.54
C LYS A 240 -6.05 -21.61 8.65
N GLU A 241 -5.51 -20.58 9.28
CA GLU A 241 -6.15 -19.85 10.38
C GLU A 241 -6.85 -18.57 9.89
N ASP A 242 -6.66 -18.19 8.62
CA ASP A 242 -7.27 -16.99 8.06
C ASP A 242 -8.76 -17.20 7.80
N LYS A 243 -9.55 -16.21 8.22
CA LYS A 243 -10.97 -16.15 7.84
C LYS A 243 -11.07 -15.89 6.34
N VAL A 244 -12.00 -16.57 5.68
CA VAL A 244 -12.31 -16.33 4.27
C VAL A 244 -12.74 -14.88 4.10
N ASN A 245 -11.93 -14.11 3.38
CA ASN A 245 -12.20 -12.72 3.05
C ASN A 245 -12.24 -12.59 1.53
N VAL A 246 -13.36 -12.10 1.00
CA VAL A 246 -13.56 -11.90 -0.44
C VAL A 246 -13.62 -10.39 -0.68
N ASN A 247 -12.64 -9.85 -1.38
CA ASN A 247 -12.63 -8.46 -1.80
C ASN A 247 -12.88 -8.36 -3.30
N VAL A 248 -13.79 -7.47 -3.71
CA VAL A 248 -14.12 -7.22 -5.11
C VAL A 248 -13.87 -5.75 -5.41
N ASN A 249 -12.94 -5.48 -6.32
CA ASN A 249 -12.59 -4.14 -6.77
C ASN A 249 -13.06 -3.94 -8.21
N GLY A 250 -13.63 -2.78 -8.52
CA GLY A 250 -14.00 -2.38 -9.88
C GLY A 250 -13.62 -0.92 -10.11
N TYR A 251 -13.06 -0.62 -11.28
CA TYR A 251 -12.69 0.73 -11.67
C TYR A 251 -13.09 1.02 -13.12
N TYR A 252 -13.33 2.28 -13.42
CA TYR A 252 -13.62 2.79 -14.76
C TYR A 252 -12.95 4.15 -14.94
N GLY A 253 -12.37 4.40 -16.11
CA GLY A 253 -11.64 5.64 -16.38
C GLY A 253 -11.48 5.92 -17.87
N TRP A 254 -11.29 7.20 -18.19
CA TRP A 254 -11.00 7.69 -19.53
C TRP A 254 -9.59 8.27 -19.57
N GLN A 255 -8.86 8.04 -20.66
CA GLN A 255 -7.52 8.57 -20.86
C GLN A 255 -7.53 9.56 -22.02
N ASN A 256 -6.95 10.75 -21.80
CA ASN A 256 -6.74 11.77 -22.83
C ASN A 256 -5.26 12.16 -22.89
N LEU A 257 -4.84 12.75 -24.00
CA LEU A 257 -3.48 13.27 -24.14
C LEU A 257 -3.27 14.43 -23.16
N THR A 258 -2.30 14.31 -22.26
CA THR A 258 -1.95 15.40 -21.31
C THR A 258 -1.35 16.60 -22.02
N ARG A 259 -0.59 16.36 -23.10
CA ARG A 259 0.02 17.39 -23.94
C ARG A 259 0.24 16.85 -25.34
N PHE A 260 -0.30 17.54 -26.34
CA PHE A 260 0.07 17.36 -27.73
C PHE A 260 1.05 18.48 -28.12
N PRO A 261 2.16 18.20 -28.81
CA PRO A 261 3.03 19.26 -29.29
C PRO A 261 2.26 20.14 -30.28
N GLU A 262 2.38 21.46 -30.15
CA GLU A 262 1.86 22.40 -31.15
C GLU A 262 2.59 22.14 -32.47
N LEU A 263 1.82 21.75 -33.49
CA LEU A 263 2.37 21.53 -34.82
C LEU A 263 2.69 22.90 -35.45
N ALA A 264 3.78 22.95 -36.22
CA ALA A 264 4.10 24.14 -36.99
C ALA A 264 2.98 24.39 -38.00
N ASN A 265 2.48 25.62 -38.04
CA ASN A 265 1.58 26.04 -39.11
C ASN A 265 2.34 26.09 -40.46
N ALA A 266 1.61 26.13 -41.58
CA ALA A 266 2.22 26.10 -42.91
C ALA A 266 3.31 27.19 -43.10
N GLY A 267 3.08 28.40 -42.58
CA GLY A 267 4.05 29.49 -42.65
C GLY A 267 5.31 29.25 -41.81
N GLN A 268 5.17 28.69 -40.61
CA GLN A 268 6.30 28.30 -39.75
C GLN A 268 7.12 27.17 -40.36
N TYR A 269 6.45 26.20 -41.01
CA TYR A 269 7.12 25.10 -41.70
C TYR A 269 7.96 25.61 -42.89
N VAL A 270 7.36 26.43 -43.76
CA VAL A 270 8.06 27.01 -44.92
C VAL A 270 9.20 27.93 -44.47
N ARG A 271 8.99 28.73 -43.42
CA ARG A 271 10.04 29.55 -42.83
C ARG A 271 11.20 28.70 -42.32
N GLY A 272 10.93 27.58 -41.64
CA GLY A 272 11.96 26.66 -41.16
C GLY A 272 12.80 26.06 -42.29
N LEU A 273 12.20 25.76 -43.44
CA LEU A 273 12.93 25.29 -44.63
C LEU A 273 13.87 26.36 -45.19
N VAL A 274 13.40 27.61 -45.29
CA VAL A 274 14.21 28.75 -45.73
C VAL A 274 15.38 29.01 -44.77
N GLU A 275 15.12 28.99 -43.47
CA GLU A 275 16.16 29.13 -42.43
C GLU A 275 17.17 27.97 -42.48
N SER A 276 16.73 26.75 -42.80
CA SER A 276 17.59 25.58 -42.99
C SER A 276 18.56 25.78 -44.18
N GLU A 277 18.08 26.24 -45.33
CA GLU A 277 18.94 26.54 -46.49
C GLU A 277 19.98 27.62 -46.17
N GLN A 278 19.58 28.65 -45.41
CA GLN A 278 20.48 29.70 -44.96
C GLN A 278 21.57 29.13 -44.03
N ASN A 279 21.22 28.20 -43.14
CA ASN A 279 22.18 27.53 -42.25
C ASN A 279 23.15 26.62 -43.01
N TYR A 280 22.73 26.02 -44.13
CA TYR A 280 23.61 25.27 -45.03
C TYR A 280 24.49 26.17 -45.93
N GLY A 281 24.29 27.50 -45.90
CA GLY A 281 25.01 28.45 -46.75
C GLY A 281 24.48 28.51 -48.19
N ASN A 282 23.32 27.92 -48.45
CA ASN A 282 22.65 28.01 -49.74
C ASN A 282 21.81 29.29 -49.83
N ASP A 283 21.49 29.71 -51.05
CA ASP A 283 20.55 30.82 -51.27
C ASP A 283 19.10 30.35 -51.00
N PRO A 284 18.44 30.84 -49.95
CA PRO A 284 17.09 30.41 -49.58
C PRO A 284 16.04 30.78 -50.64
N SER A 285 16.35 31.77 -51.48
CA SER A 285 15.47 32.27 -52.55
C SER A 285 15.26 31.24 -53.66
N LYS A 286 16.10 30.20 -53.74
CA LYS A 286 15.96 29.08 -54.66
C LYS A 286 14.87 28.09 -54.25
N LEU A 287 14.54 28.04 -52.96
CA LEU A 287 13.52 27.15 -52.41
C LEU A 287 12.15 27.84 -52.42
N TYR A 288 12.10 29.05 -51.83
CA TYR A 288 10.93 29.91 -51.81
C TYR A 288 11.35 31.35 -52.05
N THR A 289 10.68 32.02 -52.98
CA THR A 289 10.89 33.46 -53.17
C THR A 289 10.36 34.22 -51.94
N ARG A 290 10.87 35.44 -51.70
CA ARG A 290 10.39 36.27 -50.57
C ARG A 290 8.89 36.56 -50.65
N GLU A 291 8.38 36.72 -51.86
CA GLU A 291 6.95 36.96 -52.14
C GLU A 291 6.10 35.73 -51.82
N GLU A 292 6.59 34.53 -52.18
CA GLU A 292 5.93 33.28 -51.87
C GLU A 292 5.97 32.96 -50.37
N LEU A 293 7.09 33.23 -49.70
CA LEU A 293 7.21 33.14 -48.24
C LEU A 293 6.20 34.07 -47.55
N ALA A 294 6.01 35.29 -48.04
CA ALA A 294 5.02 36.23 -47.50
C ALA A 294 3.58 35.71 -47.67
N LYS A 295 3.26 35.02 -48.77
CA LYS A 295 1.96 34.36 -48.97
C LYS A 295 1.73 33.22 -47.97
N TRP A 296 2.76 32.39 -47.72
CA TRP A 296 2.71 31.34 -46.70
C TRP A 296 2.57 31.88 -45.28
N GLN A 297 3.18 33.04 -44.98
CA GLN A 297 3.03 33.71 -43.68
C GLN A 297 1.65 34.37 -43.51
N ALA A 298 1.09 34.95 -44.57
CA ALA A 298 -0.22 35.58 -44.54
C ALA A 298 -1.35 34.54 -44.47
N GLY A 299 -1.20 33.40 -45.15
CA GLY A 299 -2.13 32.27 -45.08
C GLY A 299 -3.56 32.56 -45.54
N THR A 300 -3.78 33.64 -46.30
CA THR A 300 -5.10 34.08 -46.77
C THR A 300 -5.47 33.50 -48.13
N ASP A 301 -4.48 33.20 -48.96
CA ASP A 301 -4.66 32.82 -50.36
C ASP A 301 -5.05 31.34 -50.51
N PRO A 302 -5.90 30.99 -51.49
CA PRO A 302 -6.19 29.59 -51.81
C PRO A 302 -4.90 28.81 -52.09
N GLY A 303 -4.68 27.71 -51.36
CA GLY A 303 -3.46 26.89 -51.45
C GLY A 303 -2.35 27.26 -50.45
N TYR A 304 -2.43 28.42 -49.78
CA TYR A 304 -1.45 28.88 -48.78
C TYR A 304 -1.99 28.85 -47.35
N LYS A 305 -3.22 28.34 -47.16
CA LYS A 305 -3.89 28.26 -45.85
C LYS A 305 -3.31 27.14 -45.01
N SER A 306 -3.05 27.42 -43.74
CA SER A 306 -2.76 26.39 -42.75
C SER A 306 -4.07 25.76 -42.27
N TYR A 307 -4.07 24.44 -42.13
CA TYR A 307 -5.17 23.69 -41.53
C TYR A 307 -4.64 22.97 -40.30
N ASP A 308 -5.26 23.23 -39.14
CA ASP A 308 -5.07 22.39 -37.97
C ASP A 308 -6.13 21.30 -38.02
N TYR A 309 -5.69 20.05 -38.13
CA TYR A 309 -6.57 18.89 -38.22
C TYR A 309 -6.81 18.22 -36.86
N TYR A 310 -6.32 18.84 -35.77
CA TYR A 310 -6.39 18.32 -34.40
C TYR A 310 -7.13 19.27 -33.45
#